data_AF-A0A7C5KQ38-F1
#
_entry.id   AF-A0A7C5KQ38-F1
#
_cell.length_a   1.000
_cell.length_b   1.000
_cell.length_c   1.000
_cell.angle_alpha   90.00
_cell.angle_beta   90.00
_cell.angle_gamma   90.00
#
_symmetry.space_group_name_H-M   'P 1'
#
loop_
_entity.id
_entity.type
_entity.pdbx_description
1 polymer ?
#
loop_
_entity_poly.entity_id
_entity_poly.type
_entity_poly.pdbx_seq_one_letter_code
_entity_poly.pdbx_strand_id
1 'polypeptide(L)'
;MPNLLFAALILALIYFGIRHLASANPRQLAGQLRKIGGVVAIIVSLILTLRGGAVIAAPVFLFGLGLLGLGHLVGMSSPFGGKSPGQKSSVRTKIIEMELDHDSAAMEGAVLAGRFAGKKLSELDLSELFELYELCRKSPDQSARLLEAYLDHAHPGWRDQYGGDQTHKPGSSPATEMTRNEALQILGLDGDATRKQVIAAHRRLMKRYHPDAGGSDYLAAKINEAKDLLLAGSS
;
A
#
# COMPACT_ATOMS: atom_id res chain seq x y z
N MET A 1 -24.27 8.32 56.70
CA MET A 1 -25.20 8.52 55.57
C MET A 1 -24.60 9.10 54.27
N PRO A 2 -23.52 9.92 54.23
CA PRO A 2 -23.03 10.45 52.95
C PRO A 2 -22.47 9.36 52.02
N ASN A 3 -21.88 8.29 52.56
CA ASN A 3 -21.26 7.22 51.77
C ASN A 3 -22.26 6.40 50.92
N LEU A 4 -23.54 6.32 51.34
CA LEU A 4 -24.58 5.60 50.59
C LEU A 4 -25.07 6.41 49.38
N LEU A 5 -25.11 7.75 49.50
CA LEU A 5 -25.42 8.64 48.39
C LEU A 5 -24.30 8.64 47.35
N PHE A 6 -23.03 8.61 47.78
CA PHE A 6 -21.90 8.43 46.88
C PHE A 6 -21.91 7.08 46.16
N ALA A 7 -22.24 5.99 46.88
CA ALA A 7 -22.34 4.67 46.27
C ALA A 7 -23.47 4.61 45.21
N ALA A 8 -24.64 5.19 45.50
CA ALA A 8 -25.75 5.26 44.55
C ALA A 8 -25.43 6.11 43.31
N LEU A 9 -24.71 7.22 43.49
CA LEU A 9 -24.26 8.09 42.40
C LEU A 9 -23.26 7.37 41.48
N ILE A 10 -22.31 6.62 42.05
CA ILE A 10 -21.33 5.82 41.29
C ILE A 10 -22.05 4.73 40.49
N LEU A 11 -23.02 4.04 41.11
CA LEU A 11 -23.80 3.00 40.43
C LEU A 11 -24.62 3.58 39.27
N ALA A 12 -25.22 4.76 39.45
CA ALA A 12 -25.96 5.45 38.40
C ALA A 12 -25.04 5.86 37.23
N LEU A 13 -23.83 6.37 37.52
CA LEU A 13 -22.82 6.70 36.50
C LEU A 13 -22.35 5.48 35.71
N ILE A 14 -22.09 4.36 36.40
CA ILE A 14 -21.70 3.10 35.76
C ILE A 14 -22.83 2.58 34.86
N TYR A 15 -24.07 2.58 35.37
CA TYR A 15 -25.24 2.14 34.60
C TYR A 15 -25.44 2.98 33.33
N PHE A 16 -25.36 4.31 33.45
CA PHE A 16 -25.47 5.22 32.30
C PHE A 16 -24.30 5.03 31.32
N GLY A 17 -23.08 4.84 31.83
CA GLY A 17 -21.89 4.58 31.02
C GLY A 17 -22.01 3.29 30.20
N ILE A 18 -22.46 2.19 30.81
CA ILE A 18 -22.68 0.90 30.12
C ILE A 18 -23.78 1.05 29.05
N ARG A 19 -24.88 1.73 29.37
CA ARG A 19 -25.98 1.94 28.42
C ARG A 19 -25.57 2.82 27.22
N HIS A 20 -24.70 3.80 27.47
CA HIS A 20 -24.14 4.65 26.42
C HIS A 20 -23.05 3.94 25.60
N LEU A 21 -22.31 3.00 26.19
CA LEU A 21 -21.39 2.10 25.46
C LEU A 21 -22.14 1.11 24.58
N ALA A 22 -23.27 0.56 25.05
CA ALA A 22 -24.03 -0.48 24.36
C ALA A 22 -24.79 0.04 23.11
N SER A 23 -25.00 1.35 23.01
CA SER A 23 -25.73 1.99 21.89
C SER A 23 -24.83 2.74 20.90
N ALA A 24 -23.53 2.80 21.15
CA ALA A 24 -22.59 3.58 20.34
C ALA A 24 -21.82 2.72 19.33
N ASN A 25 -21.62 3.26 18.13
CA ASN A 25 -20.75 2.67 17.11
C ASN A 25 -19.35 2.40 17.71
N PRO A 26 -18.85 1.14 17.70
CA PRO A 26 -17.61 0.78 18.40
C PRO A 26 -16.39 1.59 17.93
N ARG A 27 -16.40 2.06 16.67
CA ARG A 27 -15.35 2.91 16.09
C ARG A 27 -15.33 4.34 16.63
N GLN A 28 -16.50 4.94 16.93
CA GLN A 28 -16.57 6.30 17.52
C GLN A 28 -16.39 6.26 19.03
N LEU A 29 -16.85 5.18 19.66
CA LEU A 29 -16.75 4.92 21.08
C LEU A 29 -15.29 4.84 21.56
N ALA A 30 -14.43 4.12 20.83
CA ALA A 30 -12.99 4.07 21.12
C ALA A 30 -12.33 5.46 21.12
N GLY A 31 -12.73 6.34 20.18
CA GLY A 31 -12.24 7.71 20.12
C GLY A 31 -12.71 8.59 21.28
N GLN A 32 -13.96 8.46 21.71
CA GLN A 32 -14.52 9.20 22.84
C GLN A 32 -13.97 8.71 24.19
N LEU A 33 -13.91 7.39 24.41
CA LEU A 33 -13.29 6.81 25.62
C LEU A 33 -11.85 7.24 25.77
N ARG A 34 -11.09 7.29 24.68
CA ARG A 34 -9.71 7.76 24.69
C ARG A 34 -9.60 9.21 25.15
N LYS A 35 -10.46 10.10 24.64
CA LYS A 35 -10.49 11.51 25.04
C LYS A 35 -10.86 11.65 26.52
N ILE A 36 -11.89 10.94 26.98
CA ILE A 36 -12.31 10.93 28.38
C ILE A 36 -11.18 10.43 29.28
N GLY A 37 -10.55 9.31 28.92
CA GLY A 37 -9.41 8.75 29.64
C GLY A 37 -8.20 9.71 29.72
N GLY A 38 -7.92 10.43 28.64
CA GLY A 38 -6.88 11.47 28.60
C GLY A 38 -7.16 12.63 29.56
N VAL A 39 -8.39 13.15 29.58
CA VAL A 39 -8.81 14.21 30.52
C VAL A 39 -8.70 13.72 31.97
N VAL A 40 -9.19 12.50 32.25
CA VAL A 40 -9.11 11.90 33.59
C VAL A 40 -7.65 11.74 34.03
N ALA A 41 -6.76 11.26 33.17
CA ALA A 41 -5.34 11.13 33.48
C ALA A 41 -4.68 12.48 33.84
N ILE A 42 -5.02 13.55 33.12
CA ILE A 42 -4.53 14.90 33.42
C ILE A 42 -5.03 15.38 34.80
N ILE A 43 -6.32 15.20 35.09
CA ILE A 43 -6.91 15.57 36.39
C ILE A 43 -6.23 14.78 37.52
N VAL A 44 -6.04 13.48 37.34
CA VAL A 44 -5.35 12.60 38.32
C VAL A 44 -3.91 13.07 38.54
N SER A 45 -3.19 13.40 37.47
CA SER A 45 -1.83 13.92 37.57
C SER A 45 -1.76 15.25 38.35
N LEU A 46 -2.71 16.16 38.11
CA LEU A 46 -2.79 17.42 38.85
C LEU A 46 -2.99 17.18 40.35
N ILE A 47 -3.90 16.26 40.72
CA ILE A 47 -4.15 15.88 42.12
C ILE A 47 -2.91 15.25 42.76
N LEU A 48 -2.21 14.36 42.04
CA LEU A 48 -0.97 13.74 42.51
C LEU A 48 0.14 14.76 42.73
N THR A 49 0.25 15.74 41.84
CA THR A 49 1.22 16.84 41.95
C THR A 49 0.97 17.67 43.21
N LEU A 50 -0.29 18.03 43.48
CA LEU A 50 -0.68 18.77 44.69
C LEU A 50 -0.42 18.00 46.00
N ARG A 51 -0.34 16.66 45.94
CA ARG A 51 0.01 15.78 47.08
C ARG A 51 1.51 15.50 47.22
N GLY A 52 2.36 16.14 46.41
CA GLY A 52 3.82 15.94 46.45
C GLY A 52 4.33 14.75 45.62
N GLY A 53 3.45 14.06 44.89
CA GLY A 53 3.77 12.91 44.03
C GLY A 53 4.25 13.28 42.63
N ALA A 54 5.05 14.35 42.48
CA ALA A 54 5.41 14.92 41.18
C ALA A 54 6.10 13.92 40.23
N VAL A 55 6.91 13.00 40.78
CA VAL A 55 7.62 11.96 40.01
C VAL A 55 6.65 10.99 39.31
N ILE A 56 5.54 10.65 39.97
CA ILE A 56 4.50 9.76 39.41
C ILE A 56 3.51 10.56 38.56
N ALA A 57 3.27 11.83 38.91
CA ALA A 57 2.38 12.70 38.17
C ALA A 57 2.88 13.00 36.75
N ALA A 58 4.19 13.17 36.56
CA ALA A 58 4.78 13.48 35.25
C ALA A 58 4.48 12.43 34.14
N PRO A 59 4.76 11.13 34.32
CA PRO A 59 4.42 10.13 33.29
C PRO A 59 2.91 10.00 33.07
N VAL A 60 2.08 10.16 34.11
CA VAL A 60 0.61 10.13 33.99
C VAL A 60 0.09 11.32 33.18
N PHE A 61 0.69 12.51 33.37
CA PHE A 61 0.38 13.70 32.60
C PHE A 61 0.73 13.54 31.12
N LEU A 62 1.94 13.07 30.84
CA LEU A 62 2.43 12.81 29.48
C LEU A 62 1.56 11.76 28.78
N PHE A 63 1.16 10.71 29.49
CA PHE A 63 0.23 9.71 28.99
C PHE A 63 -1.14 10.31 28.67
N GLY A 64 -1.68 11.17 29.55
CA GLY A 64 -2.94 11.88 29.33
C GLY A 64 -2.91 12.80 28.09
N LEU A 65 -1.84 13.57 27.91
CA LEU A 65 -1.61 14.38 26.71
C LEU A 65 -1.50 13.51 25.44
N GLY A 66 -0.83 12.35 25.53
CA GLY A 66 -0.71 11.38 24.45
C GLY A 66 -2.07 10.86 23.96
N LEU A 67 -2.97 10.50 24.88
CA LEU A 67 -4.34 10.04 24.57
C LEU A 67 -5.19 11.12 23.89
N LEU A 68 -4.97 12.40 24.22
CA LEU A 68 -5.65 13.53 23.60
C LEU A 68 -5.06 13.94 22.24
N GLY A 69 -3.95 13.34 21.82
CA GLY A 69 -3.22 13.74 20.60
C GLY A 69 -2.39 15.03 20.77
N LEU A 70 -2.30 15.54 21.99
CA LEU A 70 -1.54 16.75 22.35
C LEU A 70 -0.06 16.45 22.66
N GLY A 71 0.38 15.19 22.55
CA GLY A 71 1.77 14.79 22.80
C GLY A 71 2.80 15.56 21.94
N HIS A 72 2.41 16.00 20.75
CA HIS A 72 3.25 16.80 19.85
C HIS A 72 3.70 18.14 20.48
N LEU A 73 2.92 18.71 21.40
CA LEU A 73 3.26 19.95 22.11
C LEU A 73 4.46 19.80 23.04
N VAL A 74 4.78 18.57 23.44
CA VAL A 74 5.88 18.25 24.36
C VAL A 74 6.98 17.47 23.63
N GLY A 75 7.00 17.52 22.29
CA GLY A 75 8.00 16.80 21.48
C GLY A 75 7.87 15.27 21.52
N MET A 76 6.75 14.74 22.02
CA MET A 76 6.50 13.31 22.11
C MET A 76 5.61 12.86 20.95
N SER A 77 6.08 11.91 20.14
CA SER A 77 5.23 11.26 19.14
C SER A 77 4.10 10.53 19.87
N SER A 78 2.84 10.81 19.52
CA SER A 78 1.71 10.11 20.14
C SER A 78 1.70 8.66 19.63
N PRO A 79 1.87 7.64 20.50
CA PRO A 79 1.81 6.24 20.08
C PRO A 79 0.42 5.82 19.59
N PHE A 80 -0.59 6.69 19.76
CA PHE A 80 -1.98 6.47 19.37
C PHE A 80 -2.48 7.52 18.38
N GLY A 81 -1.59 8.37 17.83
CA GLY A 81 -1.89 9.25 16.73
C GLY A 81 -2.09 8.42 15.47
N GLY A 82 -3.34 8.13 15.11
CA GLY A 82 -3.64 7.50 13.83
C GLY A 82 -3.11 8.39 12.70
N LYS A 83 -2.50 7.78 11.68
CA LYS A 83 -2.23 8.45 10.40
C LYS A 83 -3.55 9.07 9.95
N SER A 84 -3.52 10.37 9.62
CA SER A 84 -4.73 11.04 9.12
C SER A 84 -5.19 10.31 7.86
N PRO A 85 -6.43 9.79 7.80
CA PRO A 85 -6.95 9.15 6.58
C PRO A 85 -6.93 10.15 5.42
N GLY A 86 -6.57 9.70 4.22
CA GLY A 86 -6.58 10.51 3.02
C GLY A 86 -5.36 11.40 2.82
N GLN A 87 -4.18 11.02 3.32
CA GLN A 87 -2.94 11.69 2.89
C GLN A 87 -2.71 11.41 1.41
N LYS A 88 -2.81 12.47 0.62
CA LYS A 88 -2.41 12.48 -0.78
C LYS A 88 -1.06 13.18 -0.88
N SER A 89 -0.08 12.54 -1.52
CA SER A 89 1.17 13.19 -1.88
C SER A 89 1.13 13.57 -3.35
N SER A 90 1.40 14.84 -3.65
CA SER A 90 1.57 15.29 -5.03
C SER A 90 3.02 15.64 -5.32
N VAL A 91 3.52 15.22 -6.47
CA VAL A 91 4.86 15.51 -6.97
C VAL A 91 4.73 16.14 -8.34
N ARG A 92 5.09 17.42 -8.43
CA ARG A 92 5.00 18.22 -9.66
C ARG A 92 6.37 18.45 -10.28
N THR A 93 6.52 18.12 -11.55
CA THR A 93 7.71 18.43 -12.36
C THR A 93 7.39 19.42 -13.46
N LYS A 94 8.34 19.73 -14.34
CA LYS A 94 8.07 20.61 -15.49
C LYS A 94 7.16 19.98 -16.53
N ILE A 95 7.17 18.65 -16.67
CA ILE A 95 6.48 17.95 -17.76
C ILE A 95 5.25 17.20 -17.25
N ILE A 96 5.30 16.65 -16.04
CA ILE A 96 4.21 15.85 -15.47
C ILE A 96 3.98 16.17 -13.99
N GLU A 97 2.75 15.96 -13.55
CA GLU A 97 2.34 15.98 -12.15
C GLU A 97 1.77 14.61 -11.78
N MET A 98 2.16 14.09 -10.63
CA MET A 98 1.70 12.81 -10.10
C MET A 98 1.03 13.02 -8.74
N GLU A 99 -0.09 12.37 -8.51
CA GLU A 99 -0.79 12.30 -7.23
C GLU A 99 -0.86 10.83 -6.79
N LEU A 100 -0.33 10.55 -5.59
CA LEU A 100 -0.38 9.23 -4.97
C LEU A 100 -1.32 9.30 -3.76
N ASP A 101 -2.37 8.51 -3.80
CA ASP A 101 -3.23 8.24 -2.66
C ASP A 101 -2.59 7.12 -1.82
N HIS A 102 -2.20 7.43 -0.57
CA HIS A 102 -1.51 6.48 0.30
C HIS A 102 -2.40 5.38 0.89
N ASP A 103 -3.73 5.55 0.83
CA ASP A 103 -4.69 4.57 1.34
C ASP A 103 -5.05 3.54 0.25
N SER A 104 -5.19 3.98 -1.01
CA SER A 104 -5.52 3.10 -2.14
C SER A 104 -4.31 2.65 -2.95
N ALA A 105 -3.13 3.24 -2.72
CA ALA A 105 -1.94 3.12 -3.55
C ALA A 105 -2.17 3.49 -5.04
N ALA A 106 -3.27 4.18 -5.36
CA ALA A 106 -3.55 4.64 -6.71
C ALA A 106 -2.65 5.83 -7.07
N MET A 107 -1.91 5.69 -8.18
CA MET A 107 -1.11 6.76 -8.78
C MET A 107 -1.83 7.30 -10.00
N GLU A 108 -2.27 8.56 -9.93
CA GLU A 108 -2.83 9.28 -11.07
C GLU A 108 -1.83 10.37 -11.51
N GLY A 109 -1.74 10.62 -12.81
CA GLY A 109 -0.83 11.62 -13.33
C GLY A 109 -1.45 12.45 -14.45
N ALA A 110 -0.98 13.69 -14.59
CA ALA A 110 -1.38 14.62 -15.63
C ALA A 110 -0.15 15.21 -16.34
N VAL A 111 -0.28 15.42 -17.66
CA VAL A 111 0.77 16.04 -18.46
C VAL A 111 0.63 17.56 -18.36
N LEU A 112 1.71 18.24 -17.99
CA LEU A 112 1.75 19.70 -17.84
C LEU A 112 2.32 20.41 -19.07
N ALA A 113 3.20 19.76 -19.82
CA ALA A 113 3.89 20.36 -20.96
C ALA A 113 4.08 19.38 -22.12
N GLY A 114 4.13 19.92 -23.34
CA GLY A 114 4.28 19.14 -24.57
C GLY A 114 2.97 18.95 -25.32
N ARG A 115 2.98 18.02 -26.29
CA ARG A 115 1.83 17.75 -27.19
C ARG A 115 0.57 17.29 -26.45
N PHE A 116 0.75 16.64 -25.30
CA PHE A 116 -0.34 16.05 -24.53
C PHE A 116 -0.73 16.87 -23.29
N ALA A 117 -0.28 18.13 -23.20
CA ALA A 117 -0.56 18.99 -22.05
C ALA A 117 -2.06 19.08 -21.73
N GLY A 118 -2.40 18.89 -20.46
CA GLY A 118 -3.77 18.88 -19.94
C GLY A 118 -4.46 17.51 -19.96
N LYS A 119 -3.90 16.49 -20.64
CA LYS A 119 -4.44 15.13 -20.62
C LYS A 119 -3.97 14.36 -19.38
N LYS A 120 -4.79 13.40 -18.93
CA LYS A 120 -4.39 12.43 -17.90
C LYS A 120 -3.53 11.33 -18.50
N LEU A 121 -2.59 10.79 -17.73
CA LEU A 121 -1.74 9.66 -18.19
C LEU A 121 -2.56 8.41 -18.53
N SER A 122 -3.69 8.20 -17.84
CA SER A 122 -4.61 7.09 -18.09
C SER A 122 -5.44 7.23 -19.38
N GLU A 123 -5.49 8.43 -19.96
CA GLU A 123 -6.18 8.70 -21.23
C GLU A 123 -5.25 8.55 -22.43
N LEU A 124 -3.94 8.41 -22.21
CA LEU A 124 -2.94 8.26 -23.25
C LEU A 124 -2.80 6.80 -23.64
N ASP A 125 -2.65 6.54 -24.94
CA ASP A 125 -2.28 5.21 -25.40
C ASP A 125 -0.78 4.92 -25.15
N LEU A 126 -0.40 3.65 -25.29
CA LEU A 126 0.98 3.23 -25.02
C LEU A 126 2.01 3.92 -25.93
N SER A 127 1.63 4.24 -27.17
CA SER A 127 2.51 4.92 -28.12
C SER A 127 2.69 6.41 -27.77
N GLU A 128 1.62 7.07 -27.36
CA GLU A 128 1.62 8.44 -26.83
C GLU A 128 2.43 8.52 -25.52
N LEU A 129 2.36 7.50 -24.67
CA LEU A 129 3.17 7.39 -23.46
C LEU A 129 4.66 7.23 -23.77
N PHE A 130 5.04 6.49 -24.81
CA PHE A 130 6.43 6.39 -25.26
C PHE A 130 6.95 7.70 -25.86
N GLU A 131 6.13 8.41 -26.63
CA GLU A 131 6.45 9.77 -27.10
C GLU A 131 6.68 10.72 -25.91
N LEU A 132 5.83 10.67 -24.89
CA LEU A 132 5.98 11.46 -23.67
C LEU A 132 7.24 11.07 -22.88
N TYR A 133 7.58 9.78 -22.83
CA TYR A 133 8.78 9.30 -22.15
C TYR A 133 10.06 9.80 -22.82
N GLU A 134 10.12 9.82 -24.15
CA GLU A 134 11.22 10.45 -24.90
C GLU A 134 11.37 11.94 -24.56
N LEU A 135 10.27 12.68 -24.44
CA LEU A 135 10.29 14.09 -24.03
C LEU A 135 10.81 14.25 -22.59
N CYS A 136 10.37 13.38 -21.68
CA CYS A 136 10.82 13.35 -20.30
C CYS A 136 12.33 13.05 -20.17
N ARG A 137 12.87 12.12 -20.98
CA ARG A 137 14.30 11.77 -21.00
C ARG A 137 15.20 12.91 -21.47
N LYS A 138 14.71 13.75 -22.38
CA LYS A 138 15.46 14.90 -22.91
C LYS A 138 15.55 16.08 -21.94
N SER A 139 14.76 16.06 -20.86
CA SER A 139 14.78 17.11 -19.84
C SER A 139 15.58 16.68 -18.61
N PRO A 140 16.36 17.58 -17.97
CA PRO A 140 17.21 17.25 -16.82
C PRO A 140 16.42 17.06 -15.49
N ASP A 141 15.11 16.90 -15.56
CA ASP A 141 14.21 16.88 -14.40
C ASP A 141 13.85 15.43 -13.99
N GLN A 142 13.18 15.26 -12.84
CA GLN A 142 12.75 13.95 -12.33
C GLN A 142 11.54 13.35 -13.10
N SER A 143 11.07 14.03 -14.15
CA SER A 143 9.89 13.65 -14.94
C SER A 143 10.00 12.24 -15.52
N ALA A 144 11.18 11.83 -15.98
CA ALA A 144 11.39 10.48 -16.53
C ALA A 144 11.15 9.40 -15.47
N ARG A 145 11.71 9.57 -14.26
CA ARG A 145 11.57 8.58 -13.17
C ARG A 145 10.13 8.42 -12.71
N LEU A 146 9.38 9.52 -12.65
CA LEU A 146 7.97 9.50 -12.26
C LEU A 146 7.11 8.79 -13.32
N LEU A 147 7.38 9.04 -14.61
CA LEU A 147 6.68 8.35 -15.69
C LEU A 147 7.03 6.87 -15.75
N GLU A 148 8.29 6.50 -15.51
CA GLU A 148 8.70 5.08 -15.40
C GLU A 148 7.95 4.37 -14.27
N ALA A 149 7.82 5.00 -13.09
CA ALA A 149 7.07 4.43 -11.98
C ALA A 149 5.58 4.22 -12.31
N TYR A 150 4.99 5.15 -13.07
CA TYR A 150 3.63 5.00 -13.58
C TYR A 150 3.52 3.85 -14.59
N LEU A 151 4.43 3.78 -15.57
CA LEU A 151 4.45 2.74 -16.59
C LEU A 151 4.71 1.34 -16.02
N ASP A 152 5.60 1.22 -15.03
CA ASP A 152 5.86 -0.04 -14.34
C ASP A 152 4.61 -0.57 -13.60
N HIS A 153 3.72 0.32 -13.15
CA HIS A 153 2.46 -0.03 -12.50
C HIS A 153 1.33 -0.29 -13.51
N ALA A 154 1.14 0.59 -14.50
CA ALA A 154 0.03 0.54 -15.45
C ALA A 154 0.26 -0.46 -16.61
N HIS A 155 1.52 -0.64 -17.02
CA HIS A 155 1.91 -1.48 -18.16
C HIS A 155 3.11 -2.38 -17.83
N PRO A 156 2.92 -3.45 -17.04
CA PRO A 156 4.00 -4.41 -16.78
C PRO A 156 4.58 -4.96 -18.09
N GLY A 157 5.89 -4.78 -18.31
CA GLY A 157 6.56 -5.20 -19.55
C GLY A 157 6.67 -4.13 -20.65
N TRP A 158 6.28 -2.88 -20.38
CA TRP A 158 6.43 -1.78 -21.35
C TRP A 158 7.88 -1.57 -21.82
N ARG A 159 8.87 -1.95 -21.01
CA ARG A 159 10.31 -1.81 -21.32
C ARG A 159 10.73 -2.70 -22.49
N ASP A 160 10.16 -3.90 -22.59
CA ASP A 160 10.40 -4.81 -23.71
C ASP A 160 9.77 -4.29 -25.00
N GLN A 161 8.64 -3.57 -24.89
CA GLN A 161 7.91 -2.98 -26.02
C GLN A 161 8.55 -1.67 -26.49
N TYR A 162 9.08 -0.86 -25.59
CA TYR A 162 9.75 0.41 -25.89
C TYR A 162 11.14 0.21 -26.54
N GLY A 163 11.85 -0.87 -26.18
CA GLY A 163 13.18 -1.19 -26.73
C GLY A 163 13.19 -1.91 -28.09
N GLY A 164 12.02 -2.19 -28.66
CA GLY A 164 11.88 -3.03 -29.87
C GLY A 164 12.38 -2.42 -31.18
N ASP A 165 12.81 -1.15 -31.21
CA ASP A 165 13.02 -0.43 -32.47
C ASP A 165 14.36 0.33 -32.59
N GLN A 166 15.49 -0.21 -32.10
CA GLN A 166 16.82 0.33 -32.45
C GLN A 166 17.90 -0.76 -32.71
N THR A 167 18.05 -1.11 -34.00
CA THR A 167 19.30 -1.50 -34.70
C THR A 167 20.02 -2.85 -34.41
N HIS A 168 19.66 -3.85 -35.23
CA HIS A 168 20.50 -4.85 -35.96
C HIS A 168 21.32 -5.96 -35.22
N LYS A 169 20.78 -7.21 -35.24
CA LYS A 169 21.40 -8.40 -35.89
C LYS A 169 20.39 -9.56 -35.99
N PRO A 170 20.41 -10.38 -37.07
CA PRO A 170 19.42 -11.42 -37.32
C PRO A 170 19.74 -12.67 -36.50
N GLY A 171 18.81 -13.06 -35.64
CA GLY A 171 18.92 -14.29 -34.85
C GLY A 171 17.73 -14.43 -33.91
N SER A 172 16.68 -15.09 -34.40
CA SER A 172 15.45 -15.51 -33.71
C SER A 172 14.39 -14.45 -33.40
N SER A 173 13.42 -14.35 -34.31
CA SER A 173 12.01 -14.05 -33.98
C SER A 173 11.31 -15.30 -33.41
N PRO A 174 10.13 -15.21 -32.76
CA PRO A 174 9.46 -14.05 -32.15
C PRO A 174 9.10 -14.30 -30.65
N ALA A 175 9.37 -13.34 -29.77
CA ALA A 175 8.89 -13.39 -28.38
C ALA A 175 7.48 -12.80 -28.27
N THR A 176 6.48 -13.55 -28.71
CA THR A 176 5.07 -13.35 -28.32
C THR A 176 4.39 -14.66 -27.98
N GLU A 177 5.07 -15.78 -28.18
CA GLU A 177 4.66 -17.10 -27.74
C GLU A 177 5.79 -17.65 -26.88
N MET A 178 5.46 -18.07 -25.65
CA MET A 178 6.42 -18.74 -24.79
C MET A 178 7.10 -19.86 -25.59
N THR A 179 8.43 -19.90 -25.64
CA THR A 179 9.09 -20.97 -26.39
C THR A 179 9.08 -22.26 -25.56
N ARG A 180 9.14 -23.44 -26.21
CA ARG A 180 9.25 -24.73 -25.50
C ARG A 180 10.41 -24.74 -24.50
N ASN A 181 11.53 -24.09 -24.84
CA ASN A 181 12.70 -23.98 -23.98
C ASN A 181 12.43 -23.06 -22.76
N GLU A 182 11.76 -21.93 -22.98
CA GLU A 182 11.34 -21.03 -21.90
C GLU A 182 10.34 -21.71 -20.94
N ALA A 183 9.38 -22.48 -21.47
CA ALA A 183 8.44 -23.25 -20.66
C ALA A 183 9.12 -24.30 -19.77
N LEU A 184 10.14 -24.99 -20.31
CA LEU A 184 10.97 -25.94 -19.57
C LEU A 184 11.75 -25.24 -18.44
N GLN A 185 12.35 -24.07 -18.73
CA GLN A 185 13.07 -23.27 -17.74
C GLN A 185 12.15 -22.78 -16.61
N ILE A 186 10.95 -22.28 -16.94
CA ILE A 186 9.95 -21.83 -15.95
C ILE A 186 9.53 -22.98 -15.02
N LEU A 187 9.37 -24.19 -15.55
CA LEU A 187 9.04 -25.37 -14.73
C LEU A 187 10.25 -25.99 -14.02
N GLY A 188 11.48 -25.54 -14.33
CA GLY A 188 12.72 -26.11 -13.82
C GLY A 188 12.91 -27.55 -14.27
N LEU A 189 12.61 -27.82 -15.55
CA LEU A 189 12.71 -29.13 -16.19
C LEU A 189 13.72 -29.06 -17.32
N ASP A 190 14.47 -30.14 -17.53
CA ASP A 190 15.42 -30.24 -18.62
C ASP A 190 14.78 -30.92 -19.84
N GLY A 191 15.18 -30.47 -21.04
CA GLY A 191 14.92 -31.08 -22.36
C GLY A 191 13.65 -31.93 -22.48
N ASP A 192 13.82 -33.26 -22.55
CA ASP A 192 12.76 -34.23 -22.79
C ASP A 192 11.97 -34.59 -21.53
N ALA A 193 11.39 -33.58 -20.89
CA ALA A 193 10.51 -33.78 -19.76
C ALA A 193 9.22 -34.51 -20.17
N THR A 194 8.92 -35.60 -19.48
CA THR A 194 7.68 -36.36 -19.68
C THR A 194 6.46 -35.59 -19.17
N ARG A 195 5.28 -35.89 -19.72
CA ARG A 195 3.98 -35.33 -19.27
C ARG A 195 3.77 -35.39 -17.75
N LYS A 196 4.20 -36.49 -17.11
CA LYS A 196 4.12 -36.65 -15.65
C LYS A 196 5.04 -35.68 -14.90
N GLN A 197 6.24 -35.42 -15.41
CA GLN A 197 7.19 -34.47 -14.82
C GLN A 197 6.70 -33.01 -14.95
N VAL A 198 6.10 -32.65 -16.09
CA VAL A 198 5.48 -31.34 -16.32
C VAL A 198 4.38 -31.07 -15.29
N ILE A 199 3.46 -32.00 -15.09
CA ILE A 199 2.35 -31.86 -14.12
C ILE A 199 2.88 -31.79 -12.68
N ALA A 200 3.90 -32.59 -12.34
CA ALA A 200 4.49 -32.59 -11.00
C ALA A 200 5.23 -31.27 -10.69
N ALA A 201 5.96 -30.73 -11.67
CA ALA A 201 6.65 -29.45 -11.54
C ALA A 201 5.68 -28.27 -11.42
N HIS A 202 4.63 -28.26 -12.25
CA HIS A 202 3.55 -27.26 -12.18
C HIS A 202 2.90 -27.26 -10.79
N ARG A 203 2.50 -28.43 -10.27
CA ARG A 203 1.88 -28.52 -8.93
C ARG A 203 2.81 -28.03 -7.82
N ARG A 204 4.11 -28.33 -7.91
CA ARG A 204 5.12 -27.88 -6.94
C ARG A 204 5.28 -26.37 -6.95
N LEU A 205 5.38 -25.76 -8.14
CA LEU A 205 5.54 -24.32 -8.30
C LEU A 205 4.26 -23.57 -7.93
N MET A 206 3.09 -24.06 -8.35
CA MET A 206 1.81 -23.44 -8.03
C MET A 206 1.53 -23.47 -6.53
N LYS A 207 1.92 -24.53 -5.80
CA LYS A 207 1.81 -24.56 -4.33
C LYS A 207 2.64 -23.46 -3.64
N ARG A 208 3.75 -23.02 -4.27
CA ARG A 208 4.64 -21.99 -3.71
C ARG A 208 4.26 -20.58 -4.15
N TYR A 209 3.73 -20.43 -5.37
CA TYR A 209 3.47 -19.14 -5.99
C TYR A 209 1.97 -18.87 -6.25
N HIS A 210 1.08 -19.61 -5.58
CA HIS A 210 -0.36 -19.37 -5.68
C HIS A 210 -0.70 -17.95 -5.19
N PRO A 211 -1.55 -17.19 -5.92
CA PRO A 211 -1.95 -15.87 -5.48
C PRO A 211 -2.63 -15.87 -4.12
N ASP A 212 -3.52 -16.84 -3.87
CA ASP A 212 -4.19 -17.01 -2.56
C ASP A 212 -3.24 -17.33 -1.39
N ALA A 213 -1.99 -17.70 -1.68
CA ALA A 213 -0.95 -17.96 -0.67
C ALA A 213 0.07 -16.81 -0.57
N GLY A 214 -0.22 -15.65 -1.19
CA GLY A 214 0.67 -14.48 -1.23
C GLY A 214 1.67 -14.48 -2.40
N GLY A 215 1.45 -15.33 -3.42
CA GLY A 215 2.22 -15.33 -4.66
C GLY A 215 1.79 -14.24 -5.65
N SER A 216 2.59 -14.02 -6.70
CA SER A 216 2.29 -13.05 -7.75
C SER A 216 1.34 -13.64 -8.79
N ASP A 217 0.24 -12.94 -9.10
CA ASP A 217 -0.71 -13.28 -10.18
C ASP A 217 0.00 -13.49 -11.54
N TYR A 218 0.96 -12.61 -11.84
CA TYR A 218 1.75 -12.70 -13.07
C TYR A 218 2.60 -13.98 -13.14
N LEU A 219 3.24 -14.35 -12.02
CA LEU A 219 4.06 -15.55 -11.96
C LEU A 219 3.20 -16.82 -12.08
N ALA A 220 2.02 -16.82 -11.45
CA ALA A 220 1.06 -17.90 -11.58
C ALA A 220 0.58 -18.06 -13.04
N ALA A 221 0.31 -16.95 -13.74
CA ALA A 221 -0.06 -16.95 -15.15
C ALA A 221 1.06 -17.54 -16.03
N LYS A 222 2.31 -17.08 -15.87
CA LYS A 222 3.50 -17.64 -16.57
C LYS A 222 3.68 -19.14 -16.31
N ILE A 223 3.47 -19.61 -15.08
CA ILE A 223 3.57 -21.04 -14.74
C ILE A 223 2.46 -21.87 -15.44
N ASN A 224 1.25 -21.31 -15.55
CA ASN A 224 0.15 -21.96 -16.25
C ASN A 224 0.40 -22.05 -17.76
N GLU A 225 0.84 -20.96 -18.38
CA GLU A 225 1.21 -20.89 -19.79
C GLU A 225 2.29 -21.92 -20.16
N ALA A 226 3.32 -22.07 -19.31
CA ALA A 226 4.38 -23.06 -19.50
C ALA A 226 3.87 -24.51 -19.49
N LYS A 227 2.94 -24.81 -18.58
CA LYS A 227 2.30 -26.13 -18.50
C LYS A 227 1.45 -26.39 -19.75
N ASP A 228 0.64 -25.42 -20.16
CA ASP A 228 -0.27 -25.56 -21.29
C ASP A 228 0.51 -25.78 -22.60
N LEU A 229 1.62 -25.06 -22.80
CA LEU A 229 2.47 -25.22 -23.99
C LEU A 229 3.14 -26.60 -24.08
N LEU A 230 3.73 -27.09 -22.98
CA LEU A 230 4.40 -28.39 -22.96
C LEU A 230 3.42 -29.56 -23.09
N LEU A 231 2.16 -29.37 -22.67
CA LEU A 231 1.10 -30.35 -22.83
C LEU A 231 0.42 -30.29 -24.21
N ALA A 232 0.39 -29.13 -24.86
CA ALA A 232 -0.14 -28.97 -26.22
C ALA A 232 0.81 -29.58 -27.27
N GLY A 233 2.12 -29.39 -27.12
CA GLY A 233 3.13 -29.94 -28.04
C GLY A 233 3.48 -31.43 -27.85
N SER A 234 2.78 -32.15 -26.97
CA SER A 234 2.97 -33.60 -26.70
C SER A 234 1.80 -34.46 -27.18
N SER A 235 1.07 -33.97 -28.20
CA SER A 235 -0.02 -34.68 -28.89
C SER A 235 0.49 -35.50 -30.07
#